data_AF-A0A3D9DDJ9-F1
#
_entry.id   AF-A0A3D9DDJ9-F1
#
_cell.length_a   1.000
_cell.length_b   1.000
_cell.length_c   1.000
_cell.angle_alpha   90.00
_cell.angle_beta   90.00
_cell.angle_gamma   90.00
#
_symmetry.space_group_name_H-M   'P 1'
#
loop_
_entity.id
_entity.type
_entity.pdbx_description
1 polymer ?
#
loop_
_entity_poly.entity_id
_entity_poly.type
_entity_poly.pdbx_seq_one_letter_code
_entity_poly.pdbx_strand_id
1 'polypeptide(L)'
;MNKQLYIKEIQTLFDEVQRAQIFEDQKMMTDAVPMFPVSEINAEYEKRRNNEGFDLKDFVMANFDFLGAKISIQREDQLPIEQHIEKLWDELTRTAYEEKGTLLKLPKSYIVPGGRFNEFFYWDSYFIMLGLQVSGKTEMMENIVENCSYLIQNVGFVPNASRTHFLSRSQPPYFSLMLDLLFETTNDEKIYIQYHDTLEKEYSFWMNGEEWLENNSSVKRVAKTQDGDILNRYYDAENAPRPESYLIDIEDSENAGAEFYRNIRSACESGWDFSSRWFADGEHIQTIETLNIAEVDLNCLLWHLEKTLAKSSVLLNLADKENYFTERAARRRQMINTYFWDENTECYKDYHLKKHKNTPSEHIAALYPLFLELADQKQAESVAKHIAEKFLYQGGLVTTTKKSGQQWDLPNAWAPYQWLGFKAMKNYGFDDLAEKIKNNWCGNVERVYSNTGKLMEKYNALDTETIAGGGEYPNQDGFGWTNGVYLKLKQN
;
A
#
# COMPACT_ATOMS: atom_id res chain seq x y z
N MET A 1 6.90 11.20 30.54
CA MET A 1 6.69 9.77 30.23
C MET A 1 5.76 9.71 29.04
N ASN A 2 6.29 9.67 27.83
CA ASN A 2 5.51 9.28 26.65
C ASN A 2 5.77 7.77 26.48
N LYS A 3 4.71 6.97 26.56
CA LYS A 3 4.76 5.53 26.31
C LYS A 3 4.02 5.27 25.00
N GLN A 4 4.62 4.44 24.15
CA GLN A 4 3.93 3.84 23.02
C GLN A 4 2.60 3.22 23.50
N LEU A 5 1.49 3.57 22.83
CA LEU A 5 0.16 3.03 23.07
C LEU A 5 -0.12 1.91 22.07
N TYR A 6 -0.56 0.76 22.58
CA TYR A 6 -1.19 -0.29 21.80
C TYR A 6 -2.70 -0.27 22.09
N ILE A 7 -3.54 -0.30 21.06
CA ILE A 7 -5.01 -0.19 21.22
C ILE A 7 -5.57 -1.23 22.20
N LYS A 8 -5.01 -2.45 22.23
CA LYS A 8 -5.36 -3.50 23.19
C LYS A 8 -5.22 -3.09 24.66
N GLU A 9 -4.38 -2.11 24.97
CA GLU A 9 -4.20 -1.61 26.35
C GLU A 9 -5.37 -0.75 26.82
N ILE A 10 -6.19 -0.22 25.91
CA ILE A 10 -7.41 0.54 26.20
C ILE A 10 -8.65 -0.16 25.62
N GLN A 11 -8.62 -1.47 25.41
CA GLN A 11 -9.61 -2.21 24.61
C GLN A 11 -11.07 -1.96 25.02
N THR A 12 -11.37 -1.96 26.33
CA THR A 12 -12.74 -1.73 26.83
C THR A 12 -13.23 -0.33 26.49
N LEU A 13 -12.42 0.69 26.82
CA LEU A 13 -12.72 2.08 26.50
C LEU A 13 -12.81 2.29 24.98
N PHE A 14 -11.90 1.67 24.23
CA PHE A 14 -11.85 1.78 22.77
C PHE A 14 -13.11 1.19 22.11
N ASP A 15 -13.57 0.00 22.52
CA ASP A 15 -14.80 -0.60 22.01
C ASP A 15 -16.01 0.31 22.27
N GLU A 16 -16.16 0.84 23.48
CA GLU A 16 -17.26 1.75 23.79
C GLU A 16 -17.18 3.07 23.00
N VAL A 17 -15.98 3.63 22.84
CA VAL A 17 -15.78 4.84 22.02
C VAL A 17 -16.17 4.62 20.57
N GLN A 18 -15.73 3.51 19.97
CA GLN A 18 -16.05 3.20 18.58
C GLN A 18 -17.55 2.96 18.42
N ARG A 19 -18.17 2.13 19.28
CA ARG A 19 -19.61 1.84 19.24
C ARG A 19 -20.50 3.04 19.50
N ALA A 20 -20.06 3.96 20.35
CA ALA A 20 -20.80 5.19 20.63
C ALA A 20 -20.70 6.23 19.50
N GLN A 21 -19.83 6.01 18.50
CA GLN A 21 -19.63 6.90 17.35
C GLN A 21 -19.46 8.38 17.76
N ILE A 22 -18.71 8.62 18.84
CA ILE A 22 -18.50 9.99 19.36
C ILE A 22 -17.65 10.87 18.42
N PHE A 23 -16.97 10.24 17.45
CA PHE A 23 -16.19 10.83 16.37
C PHE A 23 -16.75 10.39 15.01
N GLU A 24 -16.69 11.29 14.01
CA GLU A 24 -17.14 10.98 12.63
C GLU A 24 -16.21 9.99 11.92
N ASP A 25 -14.91 10.03 12.21
CA ASP A 25 -13.90 9.12 11.67
C ASP A 25 -13.39 8.19 12.77
N GLN A 26 -13.49 6.87 12.57
CA GLN A 26 -13.04 5.84 13.51
C GLN A 26 -11.53 5.88 13.78
N LYS A 27 -10.75 6.46 12.86
CA LYS A 27 -9.30 6.64 13.02
C LYS A 27 -8.94 7.72 14.05
N MET A 28 -9.87 8.61 14.41
CA MET A 28 -9.59 9.65 15.40
C MET A 28 -9.16 9.06 16.75
N MET A 29 -9.83 8.01 17.21
CA MET A 29 -9.48 7.37 18.48
C MET A 29 -8.16 6.59 18.38
N THR A 30 -7.86 5.97 17.23
CA THR A 30 -6.59 5.28 17.04
C THR A 30 -5.40 6.22 16.99
N ASP A 31 -5.60 7.48 16.61
CA ASP A 31 -4.56 8.49 16.54
C ASP A 31 -4.34 9.25 17.84
N ALA A 32 -5.25 9.09 18.79
CA ALA A 32 -5.28 9.79 20.05
C ALA A 32 -4.05 9.49 20.92
N VAL A 33 -3.53 10.54 21.58
CA VAL A 33 -2.36 10.45 22.46
C VAL A 33 -2.82 10.51 23.90
N PRO A 34 -2.57 9.47 24.73
CA PRO A 34 -2.98 9.49 26.13
C PRO A 34 -2.21 10.59 26.89
N MET A 35 -2.94 11.44 27.62
CA MET A 35 -2.35 12.53 28.43
C MET A 35 -1.88 12.04 29.81
N PHE A 36 -2.37 10.87 30.24
CA PHE A 36 -2.03 10.22 31.51
C PHE A 36 -1.57 8.78 31.25
N PRO A 37 -0.90 8.12 32.23
CA PRO A 37 -0.60 6.70 32.11
C PRO A 37 -1.85 5.89 31.79
N VAL A 38 -1.77 4.99 30.79
CA VAL A 38 -2.92 4.19 30.31
C VAL A 38 -3.60 3.42 31.45
N SER A 39 -2.83 2.92 32.41
CA SER A 39 -3.36 2.26 33.61
C SER A 39 -4.24 3.18 34.47
N GLU A 40 -3.91 4.46 34.57
CA GLU A 40 -4.69 5.45 35.32
C GLU A 40 -5.97 5.83 34.56
N ILE A 41 -5.87 6.01 33.23
CA ILE A 41 -7.03 6.26 32.36
C ILE A 41 -8.04 5.11 32.50
N ASN A 42 -7.59 3.86 32.38
CA ASN A 42 -8.46 2.69 32.50
C ASN A 42 -9.08 2.58 33.90
N ALA A 43 -8.31 2.80 34.97
CA ALA A 43 -8.83 2.73 36.32
C ALA A 43 -9.90 3.81 36.58
N GLU A 44 -9.68 5.03 36.11
CA GLU A 44 -10.64 6.13 36.27
C GLU A 44 -11.89 5.93 35.40
N TYR A 45 -11.73 5.37 34.20
CA TYR A 45 -12.84 5.00 33.34
C TYR A 45 -13.73 3.93 33.98
N GLU A 46 -13.16 2.82 34.47
CA GLU A 46 -13.92 1.75 35.13
C GLU A 46 -14.67 2.25 36.38
N LYS A 47 -14.08 3.19 37.11
CA LYS A 47 -14.71 3.83 38.27
C LYS A 47 -15.88 4.74 37.89
N ARG A 48 -15.86 5.35 36.71
CA ARG A 48 -16.83 6.39 36.31
C ARG A 48 -17.90 5.92 35.32
N ARG A 49 -17.63 4.90 34.50
CA ARG A 49 -18.48 4.48 33.37
C ARG A 49 -19.92 4.14 33.74
N ASN A 50 -20.17 3.70 34.98
CA ASN A 50 -21.50 3.34 35.48
C ASN A 50 -22.16 4.42 36.35
N ASN A 51 -21.52 5.58 36.52
CA ASN A 51 -22.06 6.66 37.35
C ASN A 51 -23.15 7.43 36.58
N GLU A 52 -24.19 7.84 37.31
CA GLU A 52 -25.22 8.72 36.77
C GLU A 52 -24.59 10.05 36.31
N GLY A 53 -24.82 10.44 35.05
CA GLY A 53 -24.24 11.64 34.44
C GLY A 53 -22.83 11.48 33.85
N PHE A 54 -22.30 10.26 33.72
CA PHE A 54 -21.07 10.02 32.96
C PHE A 54 -21.28 10.34 31.47
N ASP A 55 -20.41 11.20 30.92
CA ASP A 55 -20.33 11.46 29.49
C ASP A 55 -19.00 10.92 28.92
N LEU A 56 -19.12 9.98 27.98
CA LEU A 56 -17.97 9.29 27.39
C LEU A 56 -17.09 10.25 26.56
N LYS A 57 -17.69 11.21 25.86
CA LYS A 57 -16.98 12.15 25.01
C LYS A 57 -16.15 13.10 25.86
N ASP A 58 -16.73 13.66 26.91
CA ASP A 58 -16.03 14.51 27.88
C ASP A 58 -14.90 13.74 28.57
N PHE A 59 -15.13 12.47 28.93
CA PHE A 59 -14.07 11.62 29.48
C PHE A 59 -12.90 11.45 28.50
N VAL A 60 -13.17 11.13 27.24
CA VAL A 60 -12.14 10.96 26.21
C VAL A 60 -11.38 12.26 25.96
N MET A 61 -12.09 13.38 25.76
CA MET A 61 -11.48 14.70 25.53
C MET A 61 -10.65 15.19 26.73
N ALA A 62 -10.96 14.73 27.95
CA ALA A 62 -10.19 15.05 29.15
C ALA A 62 -8.95 14.15 29.37
N ASN A 63 -8.85 13.00 28.69
CA ASN A 63 -7.78 12.01 28.89
C ASN A 63 -6.87 11.81 27.68
N PHE A 64 -7.29 12.25 26.50
CA PHE A 64 -6.58 12.08 25.25
C PHE A 64 -6.42 13.41 24.49
N ASP A 65 -5.28 13.54 23.83
CA ASP A 65 -4.95 14.66 22.96
C ASP A 65 -5.04 14.23 21.48
N PHE A 66 -5.62 15.11 20.64
CA PHE A 66 -5.96 14.85 19.25
C PHE A 66 -5.19 15.76 18.28
N LEU A 67 -3.90 16.03 18.58
CA LEU A 67 -3.03 17.01 17.90
C LEU A 67 -2.97 16.94 16.36
N GLY A 68 -3.48 15.88 15.72
CA GLY A 68 -3.50 15.71 14.26
C GLY A 68 -4.70 16.30 13.50
N ALA A 69 -5.74 16.80 14.17
CA ALA A 69 -7.00 17.18 13.50
C ALA A 69 -7.00 18.55 12.78
N LYS A 70 -5.86 19.22 12.64
CA LYS A 70 -5.78 20.59 12.09
C LYS A 70 -4.74 20.72 11.00
N ILE A 71 -5.09 20.28 9.79
CA ILE A 71 -4.45 20.79 8.57
C ILE A 71 -5.53 21.49 7.76
N SER A 72 -5.60 22.81 7.93
CA SER A 72 -6.36 23.69 7.05
C SER A 72 -5.36 24.24 6.05
N ILE A 73 -5.32 23.67 4.85
CA ILE A 73 -4.61 24.29 3.72
C ILE A 73 -5.40 25.56 3.37
N GLN A 74 -4.87 26.73 3.74
CA GLN A 74 -5.47 27.99 3.34
C GLN A 74 -5.36 28.13 1.82
N ARG A 75 -6.46 28.54 1.17
CA ARG A 75 -6.46 28.94 -0.23
C ARG A 75 -5.61 30.20 -0.39
N GLU A 76 -4.34 30.01 -0.74
CA GLU A 76 -3.57 31.03 -1.45
C GLU A 76 -3.98 31.05 -2.93
N ASP A 77 -3.52 32.06 -3.66
CA ASP A 77 -3.69 32.16 -5.11
C ASP A 77 -3.29 30.83 -5.78
N GLN A 78 -4.08 30.41 -6.78
CA GLN A 78 -3.89 29.12 -7.45
C GLN A 78 -2.59 29.12 -8.24
N LEU A 79 -1.53 28.60 -7.63
CA LEU A 79 -0.20 28.44 -8.24
C LEU A 79 -0.28 27.50 -9.45
N PRO A 80 0.66 27.59 -10.40
CA PRO A 80 0.90 26.49 -11.34
C PRO A 80 1.10 25.17 -10.60
N ILE A 81 0.55 24.08 -11.13
CA ILE A 81 0.46 22.78 -10.43
C ILE A 81 1.83 22.27 -9.95
N GLU A 82 2.90 22.44 -10.72
CA GLU A 82 4.25 22.05 -10.31
C GLU A 82 4.74 22.87 -9.11
N GLN A 83 4.49 24.19 -9.11
CA GLN A 83 4.85 25.07 -7.99
C GLN A 83 4.03 24.75 -6.74
N HIS A 84 2.77 24.38 -6.92
CA HIS A 84 1.91 23.92 -5.83
C HIS A 84 2.45 22.61 -5.21
N ILE A 85 2.84 21.65 -6.05
CA ILE A 85 3.43 20.38 -5.57
C ILE A 85 4.73 20.64 -4.80
N GLU A 86 5.60 21.53 -5.28
CA GLU A 86 6.84 21.87 -4.55
C GLU A 86 6.58 22.40 -3.14
N LYS A 87 5.56 23.26 -2.98
CA LYS A 87 5.13 23.75 -1.66
C LYS A 87 4.55 22.61 -0.81
N LEU A 88 3.75 21.73 -1.41
CA LEU A 88 3.13 20.61 -0.72
C LEU A 88 4.16 19.62 -0.16
N TRP A 89 5.34 19.46 -0.76
CA TRP A 89 6.38 18.60 -0.17
C TRP A 89 6.76 19.04 1.25
N ASP A 90 6.84 20.34 1.48
CA ASP A 90 7.15 20.87 2.81
C ASP A 90 5.93 20.71 3.75
N GLU A 91 4.71 20.95 3.25
CA GLU A 91 3.47 20.79 4.03
C GLU A 91 3.16 19.33 4.40
N LEU A 92 3.58 18.37 3.58
CA LEU A 92 3.43 16.94 3.82
C LEU A 92 4.61 16.34 4.61
N THR A 93 5.66 17.11 4.88
CA THR A 93 6.79 16.63 5.68
C THR A 93 6.40 16.50 7.15
N ARG A 94 6.73 15.35 7.75
CA ARG A 94 6.55 15.06 9.18
C ARG A 94 7.84 14.53 9.80
N THR A 95 7.87 14.56 11.13
CA THR A 95 8.92 13.96 11.96
C THR A 95 8.29 13.20 13.11
N ALA A 96 8.85 12.05 13.47
CA ALA A 96 8.39 11.25 14.59
C ALA A 96 9.59 10.74 15.42
N TYR A 97 10.40 11.65 15.96
CA TYR A 97 11.64 11.27 16.65
C TYR A 97 11.43 10.58 18.02
N GLU A 98 10.20 10.57 18.52
CA GLU A 98 9.80 9.96 19.78
C GLU A 98 8.53 9.11 19.59
N GLU A 99 8.39 8.06 20.39
CA GLU A 99 7.15 7.30 20.48
C GLU A 99 6.07 8.18 21.10
N LYS A 100 4.92 8.31 20.43
CA LYS A 100 3.83 9.17 20.89
C LYS A 100 2.47 8.59 20.52
N GLY A 101 1.70 8.18 21.53
CA GLY A 101 0.45 7.48 21.30
C GLY A 101 0.70 6.23 20.48
N THR A 102 -0.09 6.01 19.43
CA THR A 102 0.11 4.87 18.51
C THR A 102 1.18 5.13 17.46
N LEU A 103 1.66 6.36 17.26
CA LEU A 103 2.68 6.68 16.24
C LEU A 103 4.02 6.06 16.63
N LEU A 104 4.63 5.33 15.69
CA LEU A 104 5.95 4.73 15.85
C LEU A 104 7.04 5.78 15.65
N LYS A 105 8.12 5.64 16.41
CA LYS A 105 9.32 6.44 16.23
C LYS A 105 9.98 6.15 14.88
N LEU A 106 10.44 7.18 14.19
CA LEU A 106 11.28 7.12 13.00
C LEU A 106 12.51 8.03 13.15
N PRO A 107 13.70 7.59 12.67
CA PRO A 107 14.95 8.35 12.85
C PRO A 107 15.07 9.57 11.94
N LYS A 108 14.34 9.62 10.83
CA LYS A 108 14.42 10.69 9.83
C LYS A 108 13.06 11.31 9.55
N SER A 109 13.04 12.50 8.96
CA SER A 109 11.81 13.09 8.41
C SER A 109 11.26 12.23 7.27
N TYR A 110 9.98 12.36 6.99
CA TYR A 110 9.32 11.65 5.90
C TYR A 110 8.15 12.47 5.34
N ILE A 111 7.66 12.06 4.17
CA ILE A 111 6.47 12.63 3.55
C ILE A 111 5.28 11.73 3.85
N VAL A 112 4.16 12.31 4.27
CA VAL A 112 2.88 11.58 4.42
C VAL A 112 2.03 11.68 3.15
N PRO A 113 1.08 10.76 2.93
CA PRO A 113 0.19 10.85 1.77
C PRO A 113 -0.66 12.13 1.76
N GLY A 114 -1.24 12.54 2.89
CA GLY A 114 -2.10 13.73 3.00
C GLY A 114 -3.47 13.42 3.59
N GLY A 115 -4.24 14.47 3.92
CA GLY A 115 -5.56 14.32 4.54
C GLY A 115 -5.51 13.64 5.91
N ARG A 116 -6.29 12.56 6.10
CA ARG A 116 -6.35 11.76 7.33
C ARG A 116 -5.09 10.90 7.58
N PHE A 117 -4.24 10.73 6.56
CA PHE A 117 -3.04 9.92 6.64
C PHE A 117 -1.85 10.77 7.10
N ASN A 118 -1.57 10.72 8.41
CA ASN A 118 -0.55 11.54 9.06
C ASN A 118 0.71 10.75 9.48
N GLU A 119 0.87 9.56 8.93
CA GLU A 119 1.93 8.61 9.26
C GLU A 119 2.68 8.22 7.98
N PHE A 120 3.85 7.61 8.16
CA PHE A 120 4.59 7.02 7.07
C PHE A 120 3.83 5.80 6.53
N PHE A 121 3.59 5.73 5.22
CA PHE A 121 3.01 4.57 4.50
C PHE A 121 4.05 3.95 3.58
N TYR A 122 4.10 2.63 3.50
CA TYR A 122 5.22 1.93 2.88
C TYR A 122 5.26 2.11 1.34
N TRP A 123 4.29 1.57 0.61
CA TRP A 123 4.37 1.58 -0.86
C TRP A 123 4.12 2.97 -1.46
N ASP A 124 3.29 3.81 -0.81
CA ASP A 124 3.08 5.23 -1.16
C ASP A 124 4.40 5.98 -1.27
N SER A 125 5.33 5.67 -0.35
CA SER A 125 6.63 6.32 -0.28
C SER A 125 7.47 6.13 -1.54
N TYR A 126 7.32 5.01 -2.27
CA TYR A 126 8.03 4.82 -3.55
C TYR A 126 7.50 5.81 -4.60
N PHE A 127 6.19 5.96 -4.70
CA PHE A 127 5.57 6.88 -5.66
C PHE A 127 5.81 8.34 -5.30
N ILE A 128 5.91 8.66 -4.00
CA ILE A 128 6.38 9.96 -3.52
C ILE A 128 7.84 10.18 -3.95
N MET A 129 8.72 9.19 -3.77
CA MET A 129 10.14 9.30 -4.16
C MET A 129 10.31 9.59 -5.65
N LEU A 130 9.42 9.11 -6.54
CA LEU A 130 9.45 9.47 -7.96
C LEU A 130 9.34 11.00 -8.15
N GLY A 131 8.47 11.65 -7.40
CA GLY A 131 8.33 13.11 -7.39
C GLY A 131 9.53 13.81 -6.78
N LEU A 132 10.01 13.31 -5.64
CA LEU A 132 11.19 13.87 -4.96
C LEU A 132 12.43 13.81 -5.84
N GLN A 133 12.58 12.75 -6.65
CA GLN A 133 13.65 12.64 -7.64
C GLN A 133 13.54 13.75 -8.69
N VAL A 134 12.35 13.99 -9.25
CA VAL A 134 12.12 15.10 -10.21
C VAL A 134 12.41 16.46 -9.57
N SER A 135 12.04 16.61 -8.30
CA SER A 135 12.21 17.83 -7.50
C SER A 135 13.65 18.04 -6.99
N GLY A 136 14.56 17.09 -7.23
CA GLY A 136 15.94 17.13 -6.72
C GLY A 136 16.06 17.01 -5.20
N LYS A 137 15.03 16.52 -4.50
CA LYS A 137 14.99 16.36 -3.03
C LYS A 137 15.63 15.03 -2.58
N THR A 138 16.87 14.77 -3.01
CA THR A 138 17.59 13.50 -2.77
C THR A 138 17.73 13.18 -1.29
N GLU A 139 17.99 14.15 -0.42
CA GLU A 139 18.08 13.94 1.04
C GLU A 139 16.79 13.35 1.61
N MET A 140 15.62 13.78 1.13
CA MET A 140 14.34 13.23 1.58
C MET A 140 14.15 11.79 1.07
N MET A 141 14.64 11.46 -0.13
CA MET A 141 14.63 10.09 -0.64
C MET A 141 15.49 9.16 0.22
N GLU A 142 16.70 9.61 0.59
CA GLU A 142 17.59 8.89 1.51
C GLU A 142 16.95 8.71 2.89
N ASN A 143 16.28 9.75 3.41
CA ASN A 143 15.55 9.69 4.67
C ASN A 143 14.40 8.66 4.65
N ILE A 144 13.65 8.56 3.55
CA ILE A 144 12.60 7.56 3.37
C ILE A 144 13.19 6.13 3.40
N VAL A 145 14.28 5.89 2.67
CA VAL A 145 14.96 4.58 2.64
C VAL A 145 15.54 4.23 4.01
N GLU A 146 16.12 5.19 4.72
CA GLU A 146 16.61 4.99 6.08
C GLU A 146 15.48 4.68 7.07
N ASN A 147 14.32 5.33 6.93
CA ASN A 147 13.14 5.01 7.74
C ASN A 147 12.60 3.60 7.45
N CYS A 148 12.54 3.16 6.18
CA CYS A 148 12.21 1.78 5.82
C CYS A 148 13.20 0.79 6.45
N SER A 149 14.50 1.05 6.33
CA SER A 149 15.54 0.21 6.94
C SER A 149 15.40 0.15 8.44
N TYR A 150 15.17 1.27 9.10
CA TYR A 150 14.92 1.33 10.54
C TYR A 150 13.73 0.45 10.95
N LEU A 151 12.60 0.54 10.24
CA LEU A 151 11.42 -0.29 10.50
C LEU A 151 11.72 -1.77 10.29
N ILE A 152 12.35 -2.14 9.18
CA ILE A 152 12.76 -3.53 8.93
C ILE A 152 13.70 -4.04 10.04
N GLN A 153 14.63 -3.21 10.50
CA GLN A 153 15.59 -3.62 11.52
C GLN A 153 14.96 -3.76 12.93
N ASN A 154 14.01 -2.90 13.29
CA ASN A 154 13.45 -2.87 14.65
C ASN A 154 12.12 -3.64 14.78
N VAL A 155 11.33 -3.72 13.71
CA VAL A 155 10.03 -4.41 13.65
C VAL A 155 10.14 -5.77 12.93
N GLY A 156 11.06 -5.89 11.97
CA GLY A 156 11.25 -7.09 11.13
C GLY A 156 10.72 -6.93 9.71
N PHE A 157 9.93 -5.88 9.45
CA PHE A 157 9.36 -5.51 8.15
C PHE A 157 8.94 -4.04 8.20
N VAL A 158 8.59 -3.45 7.05
CA VAL A 158 7.92 -2.13 7.03
C VAL A 158 6.43 -2.35 7.26
N PRO A 159 5.83 -1.91 8.38
CA PRO A 159 4.38 -2.01 8.58
C PRO A 159 3.61 -1.19 7.54
N ASN A 160 2.33 -1.52 7.34
CA ASN A 160 1.44 -0.80 6.41
C ASN A 160 1.57 0.73 6.56
N ALA A 161 1.47 1.20 7.81
CA ALA A 161 1.90 2.53 8.20
C ALA A 161 2.59 2.53 9.57
N SER A 162 3.26 3.63 9.90
CA SER A 162 4.03 3.78 11.14
C SER A 162 3.18 3.97 12.40
N ARG A 163 2.18 3.11 12.63
CA ARG A 163 1.37 3.05 13.85
C ARG A 163 1.33 1.64 14.45
N THR A 164 1.14 1.54 15.76
CA THR A 164 1.14 0.25 16.48
C THR A 164 0.07 -0.73 16.01
N HIS A 165 -1.10 -0.25 15.58
CA HIS A 165 -2.18 -1.10 15.05
C HIS A 165 -1.90 -1.64 13.64
N PHE A 166 -0.82 -1.20 12.98
CA PHE A 166 -0.34 -1.75 11.72
C PHE A 166 0.81 -2.75 11.89
N LEU A 167 1.27 -3.03 13.12
CA LEU A 167 2.34 -4.01 13.39
C LEU A 167 1.94 -5.47 13.12
N SER A 168 0.73 -5.73 12.63
CA SER A 168 0.26 -7.05 12.24
C SER A 168 0.45 -7.37 10.75
N ARG A 169 0.71 -6.36 9.90
CA ARG A 169 0.81 -6.46 8.45
C ARG A 169 1.76 -5.43 7.82
N SER A 170 2.31 -5.78 6.66
CA SER A 170 3.11 -4.88 5.83
C SER A 170 2.26 -4.14 4.78
N GLN A 171 2.86 -3.85 3.64
CA GLN A 171 2.28 -3.35 2.40
C GLN A 171 3.11 -3.93 1.22
N PRO A 172 2.77 -3.70 -0.06
CA PRO A 172 3.57 -4.21 -1.18
C PRO A 172 5.07 -3.88 -1.05
N PRO A 173 6.01 -4.84 -1.23
CA PRO A 173 7.42 -4.65 -0.84
C PRO A 173 8.22 -3.87 -1.88
N TYR A 174 8.16 -2.54 -1.78
CA TYR A 174 8.81 -1.61 -2.68
C TYR A 174 10.24 -1.20 -2.27
N PHE A 175 10.76 -1.63 -1.13
CA PHE A 175 12.08 -1.19 -0.63
C PHE A 175 13.22 -1.47 -1.63
N SER A 176 13.23 -2.63 -2.28
CA SER A 176 14.22 -2.92 -3.33
C SER A 176 14.13 -1.98 -4.54
N LEU A 177 12.93 -1.58 -4.94
CA LEU A 177 12.70 -0.59 -6.00
C LEU A 177 13.06 0.84 -5.56
N MET A 178 12.90 1.17 -4.27
CA MET A 178 13.37 2.43 -3.71
C MET A 178 14.89 2.56 -3.79
N LEU A 179 15.63 1.45 -3.59
CA LEU A 179 17.08 1.43 -3.76
C LEU A 179 17.47 1.67 -5.22
N ASP A 180 16.80 1.02 -6.18
CA ASP A 180 17.04 1.27 -7.60
C ASP A 180 16.80 2.74 -7.96
N LEU A 181 15.73 3.34 -7.47
CA LEU A 181 15.42 4.75 -7.70
C LEU A 181 16.47 5.69 -7.07
N LEU A 182 17.00 5.38 -5.89
CA LEU A 182 18.12 6.11 -5.31
C LEU A 182 19.39 5.95 -6.14
N PHE A 183 19.71 4.73 -6.59
CA PHE A 183 20.88 4.48 -7.44
C PHE A 183 20.79 5.26 -8.75
N GLU A 184 19.63 5.27 -9.42
CA GLU A 184 19.39 6.09 -10.62
C GLU A 184 19.64 7.59 -10.38
N THR A 185 19.45 8.06 -9.14
CA THR A 185 19.57 9.46 -8.75
C THR A 185 21.01 9.84 -8.36
N THR A 186 21.68 8.99 -7.59
CA THR A 186 22.99 9.28 -6.98
C THR A 186 24.15 8.64 -7.72
N ASN A 187 23.88 7.60 -8.51
CA ASN A 187 24.86 6.70 -9.11
C ASN A 187 25.82 6.07 -8.08
N ASP A 188 25.39 5.97 -6.81
CA ASP A 188 26.16 5.32 -5.74
C ASP A 188 25.72 3.87 -5.56
N GLU A 189 26.50 2.94 -6.12
CA GLU A 189 26.24 1.51 -6.02
C GLU A 189 26.40 0.97 -4.58
N LYS A 190 27.05 1.71 -3.67
CA LYS A 190 27.25 1.28 -2.28
C LYS A 190 25.95 1.13 -1.51
N ILE A 191 24.85 1.74 -1.94
CA ILE A 191 23.55 1.61 -1.26
C ILE A 191 23.08 0.15 -1.22
N TYR A 192 23.37 -0.64 -2.26
CA TYR A 192 23.01 -2.07 -2.29
C TYR A 192 23.82 -2.88 -1.29
N ILE A 193 25.09 -2.49 -1.07
CA ILE A 193 25.96 -3.08 -0.04
C ILE A 193 25.44 -2.69 1.34
N GLN A 194 25.18 -1.39 1.55
CA GLN A 194 24.72 -0.83 2.83
C GLN A 194 23.43 -1.48 3.32
N TYR A 195 22.48 -1.74 2.41
CA TYR A 195 21.17 -2.26 2.75
C TYR A 195 20.99 -3.77 2.49
N HIS A 196 22.06 -4.52 2.18
CA HIS A 196 21.98 -5.97 1.93
C HIS A 196 21.30 -6.73 3.08
N ASP A 197 21.77 -6.54 4.31
CA ASP A 197 21.20 -7.21 5.49
C ASP A 197 19.75 -6.77 5.76
N THR A 198 19.38 -5.56 5.34
CA THR A 198 18.00 -5.06 5.43
C THR A 198 17.10 -5.79 4.42
N LEU A 199 17.54 -5.92 3.17
CA LEU A 199 16.83 -6.68 2.13
C LEU A 199 16.64 -8.14 2.55
N GLU A 200 17.66 -8.78 3.14
CA GLU A 200 17.56 -10.17 3.61
C GLU A 200 16.54 -10.32 4.73
N LYS A 201 16.49 -9.36 5.65
CA LYS A 201 15.54 -9.37 6.76
C LYS A 201 14.11 -9.19 6.29
N GLU A 202 13.88 -8.29 5.33
CA GLU A 202 12.57 -8.14 4.70
C GLU A 202 12.18 -9.40 3.91
N TYR A 203 13.08 -9.96 3.11
CA TYR A 203 12.83 -11.20 2.39
C TYR A 203 12.49 -12.36 3.35
N SER A 204 13.19 -12.46 4.48
CA SER A 204 12.92 -13.45 5.52
C SER A 204 11.52 -13.30 6.13
N PHE A 205 10.99 -12.07 6.23
CA PHE A 205 9.62 -11.83 6.66
C PHE A 205 8.60 -12.36 5.64
N TRP A 206 8.81 -12.10 4.35
CA TRP A 206 7.92 -12.59 3.29
C TRP A 206 7.98 -14.10 3.14
N MET A 207 9.16 -14.71 3.35
CA MET A 207 9.38 -16.15 3.27
C MET A 207 9.15 -16.89 4.59
N ASN A 208 8.66 -16.21 5.63
CA ASN A 208 8.57 -16.79 6.95
C ASN A 208 7.57 -17.96 7.01
N GLY A 209 8.11 -19.15 7.23
CA GLY A 209 7.38 -20.41 7.35
C GLY A 209 7.44 -21.31 6.12
N GLU A 210 8.25 -20.97 5.12
CA GLU A 210 8.53 -21.82 3.97
C GLU A 210 8.99 -23.23 4.38
N GLU A 211 9.84 -23.32 5.40
CA GLU A 211 10.44 -24.57 5.87
C GLU A 211 9.44 -25.56 6.49
N TRP A 212 8.24 -25.10 6.87
CA TRP A 212 7.19 -25.92 7.50
C TRP A 212 6.08 -26.30 6.52
N LEU A 213 6.17 -25.89 5.26
CA LEU A 213 5.11 -26.11 4.27
C LEU A 213 5.10 -27.52 3.69
N GLU A 214 3.96 -28.18 3.87
CA GLU A 214 3.56 -29.32 3.06
C GLU A 214 3.02 -28.85 1.70
N ASN A 215 3.02 -29.73 0.69
CA ASN A 215 2.41 -29.40 -0.60
C ASN A 215 0.92 -29.08 -0.44
N ASN A 216 0.40 -28.16 -1.26
CA ASN A 216 -0.98 -27.68 -1.21
C ASN A 216 -1.39 -27.04 0.13
N SER A 217 -0.44 -26.38 0.80
CA SER A 217 -0.67 -25.69 2.07
C SER A 217 -0.17 -24.25 2.03
N SER A 218 -0.53 -23.47 3.05
CA SER A 218 -0.08 -22.09 3.17
C SER A 218 0.12 -21.75 4.63
N VAL A 219 1.21 -21.04 4.93
CA VAL A 219 1.58 -20.58 6.26
C VAL A 219 1.96 -19.13 6.12
N LYS A 220 1.23 -18.25 6.83
CA LYS A 220 1.40 -16.80 6.74
C LYS A 220 1.35 -16.34 5.26
N ARG A 221 2.43 -15.72 4.79
CA ARG A 221 2.61 -15.10 3.46
C ARG A 221 3.18 -16.06 2.43
N VAL A 222 3.41 -17.32 2.78
CA VAL A 222 3.99 -18.33 1.88
C VAL A 222 2.95 -19.41 1.60
N ALA A 223 2.82 -19.77 0.33
CA ALA A 223 1.98 -20.85 -0.14
C ALA A 223 2.80 -21.83 -0.97
N LYS A 224 2.60 -23.12 -0.73
CA LYS A 224 3.20 -24.19 -1.51
C LYS A 224 2.13 -24.84 -2.37
N THR A 225 2.33 -24.84 -3.69
CA THR A 225 1.37 -25.40 -4.64
C THR A 225 1.32 -26.93 -4.53
N GLN A 226 0.41 -27.57 -5.25
CA GLN A 226 0.35 -29.02 -5.33
C GLN A 226 1.65 -29.64 -5.90
N ASP A 227 2.30 -28.90 -6.80
CA ASP A 227 3.53 -29.31 -7.49
C ASP A 227 4.80 -29.00 -6.67
N GLY A 228 4.62 -28.38 -5.50
CA GLY A 228 5.72 -28.05 -4.57
C GLY A 228 6.37 -26.69 -4.83
N ASP A 229 5.84 -25.91 -5.77
CA ASP A 229 6.31 -24.56 -6.06
C ASP A 229 5.91 -23.59 -4.94
N ILE A 230 6.74 -22.55 -4.75
CA ILE A 230 6.57 -21.58 -3.66
C ILE A 230 6.10 -20.25 -4.24
N LEU A 231 4.89 -19.87 -3.86
CA LEU A 231 4.31 -18.57 -4.14
C LEU A 231 4.15 -17.79 -2.83
N ASN A 232 3.93 -16.49 -2.95
CA ASN A 232 3.55 -15.65 -1.83
C ASN A 232 2.12 -15.13 -1.98
N ARG A 233 1.50 -14.86 -0.83
CA ARG A 233 0.19 -14.22 -0.70
C ARG A 233 0.24 -13.12 0.35
N TYR A 234 -0.68 -12.17 0.29
CA TYR A 234 -0.87 -11.25 1.41
C TYR A 234 -1.51 -11.95 2.63
N TYR A 235 -1.10 -11.54 3.83
CA TYR A 235 -1.52 -12.14 5.09
C TYR A 235 -1.31 -11.19 6.28
N ASP A 236 -2.37 -10.90 7.03
CA ASP A 236 -2.27 -10.25 8.35
C ASP A 236 -2.25 -11.30 9.48
N ALA A 237 -1.42 -11.06 10.50
CA ALA A 237 -1.30 -11.96 11.65
C ALA A 237 -2.56 -12.02 12.53
N GLU A 238 -3.34 -10.95 12.58
CA GLU A 238 -4.55 -10.80 13.38
C GLU A 238 -5.81 -11.25 12.61
N ASN A 239 -6.77 -11.82 13.35
CA ASN A 239 -8.11 -12.14 12.85
C ASN A 239 -9.16 -11.48 13.77
N ALA A 240 -9.16 -10.15 13.78
CA ALA A 240 -10.04 -9.29 14.58
C ALA A 240 -10.35 -8.01 13.79
N PRO A 241 -11.40 -7.24 14.12
CA PRO A 241 -11.66 -5.96 13.45
C PRO A 241 -10.45 -5.02 13.48
N ARG A 242 -10.21 -4.30 12.40
CA ARG A 242 -9.18 -3.25 12.28
C ARG A 242 -9.49 -2.11 13.23
N PRO A 243 -8.56 -1.66 14.09
CA PRO A 243 -8.81 -0.52 14.97
C PRO A 243 -9.26 0.75 14.22
N GLU A 244 -8.68 1.02 13.06
CA GLU A 244 -8.92 2.22 12.25
C GLU A 244 -10.26 2.21 11.48
N SER A 245 -10.91 1.04 11.38
CA SER A 245 -12.22 0.82 10.71
C SER A 245 -13.09 -0.15 11.53
N TYR A 246 -13.06 -0.02 12.86
CA TYR A 246 -13.56 -1.04 13.80
C TYR A 246 -15.03 -1.43 13.64
N LEU A 247 -15.93 -0.45 13.52
CA LEU A 247 -17.37 -0.74 13.35
C LEU A 247 -17.68 -1.22 11.95
N ILE A 248 -17.03 -0.64 10.94
CA ILE A 248 -17.23 -1.03 9.54
C ILE A 248 -16.90 -2.51 9.38
N ASP A 249 -15.76 -2.96 9.91
CA ASP A 249 -15.38 -4.38 9.91
C ASP A 249 -16.42 -5.25 10.62
N ILE A 250 -16.98 -4.80 11.75
CA ILE A 250 -17.99 -5.57 12.50
C ILE A 250 -19.28 -5.69 11.69
N GLU A 251 -19.75 -4.59 11.12
CA GLU A 251 -20.97 -4.54 10.30
C GLU A 251 -20.81 -5.39 9.03
N ASP A 252 -19.68 -5.28 8.33
CA ASP A 252 -19.41 -6.07 7.13
C ASP A 252 -19.19 -7.56 7.43
N SER A 253 -18.83 -7.91 8.66
CA SER A 253 -18.68 -9.31 9.08
C SER A 253 -20.01 -10.04 9.28
N GLU A 254 -21.14 -9.33 9.25
CA GLU A 254 -22.46 -9.95 9.34
C GLU A 254 -22.67 -10.96 8.21
N ASN A 255 -22.87 -12.24 8.58
CA ASN A 255 -23.00 -13.38 7.66
C ASN A 255 -21.72 -13.79 6.91
N ALA A 256 -20.55 -13.28 7.31
CA ALA A 256 -19.26 -13.67 6.74
C ALA A 256 -18.65 -14.92 7.42
N GLY A 257 -17.61 -15.48 6.79
CA GLY A 257 -16.90 -16.65 7.31
C GLY A 257 -15.94 -16.34 8.47
N ALA A 258 -15.45 -17.38 9.16
CA ALA A 258 -14.61 -17.24 10.36
C ALA A 258 -13.26 -16.52 10.13
N GLU A 259 -12.72 -16.53 8.91
CA GLU A 259 -11.49 -15.83 8.54
C GLU A 259 -11.75 -14.45 7.90
N PHE A 260 -12.97 -13.91 8.01
CA PHE A 260 -13.34 -12.63 7.38
C PHE A 260 -12.39 -11.50 7.75
N TYR A 261 -12.17 -11.25 9.04
CA TYR A 261 -11.32 -10.14 9.49
C TYR A 261 -9.87 -10.28 9.00
N ARG A 262 -9.34 -11.52 8.98
CA ARG A 262 -8.00 -11.75 8.44
C ARG A 262 -7.95 -11.49 6.94
N ASN A 263 -8.95 -11.90 6.16
CA ASN A 263 -9.02 -11.59 4.72
C ASN A 263 -9.09 -10.08 4.47
N ILE A 264 -9.91 -9.36 5.23
CA ILE A 264 -10.02 -7.89 5.21
C ILE A 264 -8.66 -7.23 5.47
N ARG A 265 -8.00 -7.62 6.56
CA ARG A 265 -6.68 -7.08 6.90
C ARG A 265 -5.59 -7.45 5.91
N SER A 266 -5.69 -8.63 5.31
CA SER A 266 -4.75 -9.08 4.28
C SER A 266 -4.96 -8.31 2.97
N ALA A 267 -6.20 -7.93 2.64
CA ALA A 267 -6.45 -7.00 1.54
C ALA A 267 -5.86 -5.60 1.84
N CYS A 268 -5.84 -5.16 3.10
CA CYS A 268 -5.12 -3.94 3.48
C CYS A 268 -3.59 -4.09 3.33
N GLU A 269 -3.01 -5.28 3.57
CA GLU A 269 -1.59 -5.57 3.29
C GLU A 269 -1.28 -5.51 1.79
N SER A 270 -2.27 -5.74 0.92
CA SER A 270 -2.11 -5.61 -0.54
C SER A 270 -2.07 -4.15 -1.03
N GLY A 271 -2.50 -3.21 -0.18
CA GLY A 271 -2.77 -1.82 -0.56
C GLY A 271 -4.09 -1.61 -1.33
N TRP A 272 -4.87 -2.66 -1.61
CA TRP A 272 -6.16 -2.59 -2.32
C TRP A 272 -7.34 -2.89 -1.40
N ASP A 273 -7.54 -2.08 -0.37
CA ASP A 273 -8.68 -2.14 0.54
C ASP A 273 -9.82 -1.21 0.07
N PHE A 274 -10.91 -1.65 -0.56
CA PHE A 274 -11.15 -2.99 -1.10
C PHE A 274 -11.38 -2.96 -2.61
N SER A 275 -11.43 -4.16 -3.17
CA SER A 275 -11.59 -4.43 -4.60
C SER A 275 -12.36 -5.74 -4.79
N SER A 276 -13.14 -5.80 -5.86
CA SER A 276 -13.75 -7.01 -6.41
C SER A 276 -12.72 -8.09 -6.74
N ARG A 277 -11.45 -7.72 -6.91
CA ARG A 277 -10.31 -8.63 -7.03
C ARG A 277 -10.26 -9.70 -5.92
N TRP A 278 -10.72 -9.37 -4.72
CA TRP A 278 -10.63 -10.24 -3.55
C TRP A 278 -11.89 -11.05 -3.27
N PHE A 279 -13.00 -10.74 -3.94
CA PHE A 279 -14.32 -11.27 -3.58
C PHE A 279 -14.62 -12.52 -4.41
N ALA A 280 -15.05 -13.61 -3.76
CA ALA A 280 -15.31 -14.87 -4.43
C ALA A 280 -16.40 -14.76 -5.52
N ASP A 281 -17.38 -13.85 -5.33
CA ASP A 281 -18.42 -13.50 -6.31
C ASP A 281 -18.10 -12.22 -7.10
N GLY A 282 -17.02 -11.52 -6.75
CA GLY A 282 -16.63 -10.24 -7.31
C GLY A 282 -17.55 -9.06 -6.92
N GLU A 283 -18.47 -9.21 -5.98
CA GLU A 283 -19.51 -8.21 -5.67
C GLU A 283 -19.56 -7.85 -4.20
N HIS A 284 -19.63 -8.87 -3.33
CA HIS A 284 -19.93 -8.67 -1.91
C HIS A 284 -18.69 -8.87 -1.06
N ILE A 285 -18.41 -7.88 -0.20
CA ILE A 285 -17.25 -7.89 0.71
C ILE A 285 -17.29 -9.08 1.67
N GLN A 286 -18.48 -9.58 2.04
CA GLN A 286 -18.67 -10.76 2.88
C GLN A 286 -18.04 -12.03 2.28
N THR A 287 -17.82 -12.06 0.96
CA THR A 287 -17.20 -13.18 0.24
C THR A 287 -15.69 -13.01 0.03
N ILE A 288 -15.07 -12.02 0.68
CA ILE A 288 -13.64 -11.76 0.58
C ILE A 288 -12.81 -13.00 0.94
N GLU A 289 -11.90 -13.38 0.04
CA GLU A 289 -11.09 -14.59 0.14
C GLU A 289 -9.61 -14.36 -0.20
N THR A 290 -9.06 -13.18 0.11
CA THR A 290 -7.65 -12.79 -0.08
C THR A 290 -6.65 -13.89 0.30
N LEU A 291 -6.86 -14.58 1.42
CA LEU A 291 -5.99 -15.66 1.88
C LEU A 291 -5.91 -16.86 0.89
N ASN A 292 -6.91 -17.05 0.05
CA ASN A 292 -6.94 -18.13 -0.93
C ASN A 292 -6.30 -17.75 -2.27
N ILE A 293 -5.77 -16.55 -2.40
CA ILE A 293 -5.23 -15.98 -3.62
C ILE A 293 -3.72 -15.79 -3.45
N ALA A 294 -2.95 -16.16 -4.47
CA ALA A 294 -1.59 -15.70 -4.64
C ALA A 294 -1.60 -14.63 -5.73
N GLU A 295 -1.02 -13.47 -5.43
CA GLU A 295 -1.18 -12.29 -6.27
C GLU A 295 0.01 -12.09 -7.21
N VAL A 296 -0.28 -11.72 -8.46
CA VAL A 296 0.76 -11.52 -9.48
C VAL A 296 1.70 -10.38 -9.12
N ASP A 297 1.19 -9.30 -8.54
CA ASP A 297 1.97 -8.13 -8.14
C ASP A 297 2.98 -8.45 -7.04
N LEU A 298 2.55 -9.07 -5.94
CA LEU A 298 3.41 -9.47 -4.84
C LEU A 298 4.54 -10.38 -5.31
N ASN A 299 4.23 -11.38 -6.13
CA ASN A 299 5.23 -12.31 -6.62
C ASN A 299 6.21 -11.65 -7.60
N CYS A 300 5.78 -10.66 -8.39
CA CYS A 300 6.71 -9.87 -9.20
C CYS A 300 7.62 -8.98 -8.33
N LEU A 301 7.09 -8.36 -7.28
CA LEU A 301 7.88 -7.54 -6.36
C LEU A 301 8.92 -8.37 -5.58
N LEU A 302 8.56 -9.59 -5.17
CA LEU A 302 9.51 -10.50 -4.52
C LEU A 302 10.58 -11.02 -5.48
N TRP A 303 10.26 -11.18 -6.77
CA TRP A 303 11.28 -11.47 -7.77
C TRP A 303 12.29 -10.33 -7.86
N HIS A 304 11.82 -9.08 -7.85
CA HIS A 304 12.69 -7.91 -7.87
C HIS A 304 13.59 -7.85 -6.61
N LEU A 305 13.03 -8.16 -5.45
CA LEU A 305 13.80 -8.28 -4.20
C LEU A 305 14.87 -9.36 -4.28
N GLU A 306 14.55 -10.57 -4.79
CA GLU A 306 15.51 -11.66 -4.99
C GLU A 306 16.63 -11.25 -5.97
N LYS A 307 16.29 -10.56 -7.07
CA LYS A 307 17.27 -10.00 -8.01
C LYS A 307 18.20 -8.98 -7.36
N THR A 308 17.66 -8.12 -6.51
CA THR A 308 18.43 -7.09 -5.78
C THR A 308 19.34 -7.74 -4.73
N LEU A 309 18.89 -8.81 -4.08
CA LEU A 309 19.69 -9.62 -3.16
C LEU A 309 20.83 -10.34 -3.86
N ALA A 310 20.60 -10.89 -5.06
CA ALA A 310 21.67 -11.47 -5.88
C ALA A 310 22.70 -10.39 -6.27
N LYS A 311 22.24 -9.21 -6.75
CA LYS A 311 23.12 -8.07 -7.09
C LYS A 311 23.98 -7.62 -5.91
N SER A 312 23.37 -7.36 -4.76
CA SER A 312 24.10 -6.94 -3.55
C SER A 312 25.07 -8.01 -3.05
N SER A 313 24.73 -9.30 -3.20
CA SER A 313 25.61 -10.42 -2.85
C SER A 313 26.86 -10.49 -3.71
N VAL A 314 26.75 -10.21 -5.03
CA VAL A 314 27.90 -10.07 -5.93
C VAL A 314 28.83 -8.95 -5.45
N LEU A 315 28.27 -7.78 -5.15
CA LEU A 315 29.03 -6.61 -4.70
C LEU A 315 29.77 -6.85 -3.37
N LEU A 316 29.21 -7.70 -2.51
CA LEU A 316 29.81 -8.12 -1.24
C LEU A 316 30.76 -9.33 -1.36
N ASN A 317 30.90 -9.93 -2.55
CA ASN A 317 31.63 -11.18 -2.79
C ASN A 317 31.09 -12.38 -1.97
N LEU A 318 29.76 -12.49 -1.85
CA LEU A 318 29.06 -13.56 -1.13
C LEU A 318 28.51 -14.62 -2.11
N ALA A 319 29.41 -15.45 -2.67
CA ALA A 319 29.08 -16.40 -3.75
C ALA A 319 27.93 -17.37 -3.40
N ASP A 320 27.86 -17.87 -2.17
CA ASP A 320 26.78 -18.79 -1.76
C ASP A 320 25.40 -18.10 -1.78
N LYS A 321 25.33 -16.84 -1.33
CA LYS A 321 24.10 -16.05 -1.35
C LYS A 321 23.73 -15.61 -2.76
N GLU A 322 24.71 -15.22 -3.57
CA GLU A 322 24.51 -14.93 -4.99
C GLU A 322 23.84 -16.11 -5.70
N ASN A 323 24.41 -17.32 -5.55
CA ASN A 323 23.86 -18.53 -6.16
C ASN A 323 22.45 -18.81 -5.66
N TYR A 324 22.23 -18.74 -4.34
CA TYR A 324 20.92 -18.95 -3.73
C TYR A 324 19.87 -17.98 -4.29
N PHE A 325 20.10 -16.67 -4.23
CA PHE A 325 19.12 -15.68 -4.67
C PHE A 325 18.94 -15.65 -6.20
N THR A 326 19.98 -15.97 -6.97
CA THR A 326 19.88 -16.13 -8.42
C THR A 326 18.95 -17.29 -8.78
N GLU A 327 19.09 -18.44 -8.08
CA GLU A 327 18.21 -19.59 -8.28
C GLU A 327 16.77 -19.28 -7.85
N ARG A 328 16.58 -18.60 -6.71
CA ARG A 328 15.27 -18.15 -6.23
C ARG A 328 14.57 -17.26 -7.26
N ALA A 329 15.25 -16.22 -7.75
CA ALA A 329 14.72 -15.33 -8.77
C ALA A 329 14.39 -16.06 -10.08
N ALA A 330 15.23 -17.00 -10.51
CA ALA A 330 14.97 -17.78 -11.72
C ALA A 330 13.73 -18.66 -11.58
N ARG A 331 13.57 -19.36 -10.45
CA ARG A 331 12.39 -20.18 -10.14
C ARG A 331 11.13 -19.33 -10.04
N ARG A 332 11.18 -18.18 -9.34
CA ARG A 332 10.01 -17.29 -9.21
C ARG A 332 9.57 -16.73 -10.56
N ARG A 333 10.51 -16.36 -11.45
CA ARG A 333 10.18 -15.96 -12.82
C ARG A 333 9.42 -17.05 -13.58
N GLN A 334 9.85 -18.31 -13.45
CA GLN A 334 9.13 -19.44 -14.05
C GLN A 334 7.72 -19.57 -13.46
N MET A 335 7.60 -19.54 -12.14
CA MET A 335 6.32 -19.63 -11.43
C MET A 335 5.36 -18.49 -11.83
N ILE A 336 5.86 -17.28 -12.06
CA ILE A 336 5.03 -16.16 -12.51
C ILE A 336 4.35 -16.47 -13.83
N ASN A 337 5.09 -17.03 -14.79
CA ASN A 337 4.52 -17.45 -16.07
C ASN A 337 3.65 -18.70 -15.95
N THR A 338 3.98 -19.63 -15.06
CA THR A 338 3.18 -20.86 -14.88
C THR A 338 1.83 -20.61 -14.23
N TYR A 339 1.78 -19.78 -13.18
CA TYR A 339 0.60 -19.66 -12.33
C TYR A 339 -0.23 -18.42 -12.60
N PHE A 340 0.35 -17.32 -13.09
CA PHE A 340 -0.37 -16.07 -13.28
C PHE A 340 -0.73 -15.78 -14.74
N TRP A 341 -0.10 -16.41 -15.73
CA TRP A 341 -0.49 -16.25 -17.12
C TRP A 341 -1.72 -17.12 -17.44
N ASP A 342 -2.83 -16.49 -17.84
CA ASP A 342 -4.04 -17.21 -18.28
C ASP A 342 -4.10 -17.26 -19.81
N GLU A 343 -3.78 -18.43 -20.38
CA GLU A 343 -3.78 -18.66 -21.83
C GLU A 343 -5.14 -18.39 -22.50
N ASN A 344 -6.24 -18.46 -21.77
CA ASN A 344 -7.58 -18.23 -22.34
C ASN A 344 -7.86 -16.76 -22.60
N THR A 345 -7.33 -15.87 -21.75
CA THR A 345 -7.51 -14.42 -21.89
C THR A 345 -6.25 -13.70 -22.35
N GLU A 346 -5.15 -14.45 -22.55
CA GLU A 346 -3.83 -13.97 -22.94
C GLU A 346 -3.38 -12.79 -22.07
N CYS A 347 -3.62 -12.88 -20.76
CA CYS A 347 -3.34 -11.83 -19.79
C CYS A 347 -2.92 -12.42 -18.44
N TYR A 348 -2.21 -11.63 -17.63
CA TYR A 348 -1.85 -12.02 -16.27
C TYR A 348 -3.01 -11.80 -15.29
N LYS A 349 -3.20 -12.77 -14.39
CA LYS A 349 -4.24 -12.81 -13.36
C LYS A 349 -3.65 -13.38 -12.07
N ASP A 350 -4.35 -13.19 -10.97
CA ASP A 350 -3.99 -13.88 -9.73
C ASP A 350 -4.30 -15.39 -9.81
N TYR A 351 -3.67 -16.17 -8.92
CA TYR A 351 -3.85 -17.62 -8.85
C TYR A 351 -4.61 -18.02 -7.59
N HIS A 352 -5.69 -18.77 -7.74
CA HIS A 352 -6.46 -19.25 -6.61
C HIS A 352 -5.88 -20.56 -6.07
N LEU A 353 -5.24 -20.48 -4.90
CA LEU A 353 -4.49 -21.57 -4.26
C LEU A 353 -5.32 -22.82 -3.96
N LYS A 354 -6.59 -22.66 -3.58
CA LYS A 354 -7.50 -23.81 -3.32
C LYS A 354 -8.25 -24.36 -4.53
N LYS A 355 -8.57 -23.50 -5.51
CA LYS A 355 -9.30 -23.90 -6.73
C LYS A 355 -8.35 -24.34 -7.86
N HIS A 356 -7.04 -24.15 -7.66
CA HIS A 356 -5.97 -24.51 -8.60
C HIS A 356 -6.16 -23.95 -10.01
N LYS A 357 -6.55 -22.67 -10.10
CA LYS A 357 -6.79 -21.96 -11.36
C LYS A 357 -6.65 -20.46 -11.18
N ASN A 358 -6.47 -19.73 -12.28
CA ASN A 358 -6.53 -18.28 -12.27
C ASN A 358 -7.88 -17.76 -11.76
N THR A 359 -7.84 -16.65 -11.04
CA THR A 359 -9.06 -15.95 -10.60
C THR A 359 -9.81 -15.38 -11.81
N PRO A 360 -11.13 -15.14 -11.72
CA PRO A 360 -11.88 -14.55 -12.83
C PRO A 360 -11.68 -13.03 -12.96
N SER A 361 -11.08 -12.36 -11.98
CA SER A 361 -10.94 -10.91 -11.94
C SER A 361 -10.04 -10.40 -13.07
N GLU A 362 -10.45 -9.31 -13.71
CA GLU A 362 -9.61 -8.53 -14.63
C GLU A 362 -9.16 -7.27 -13.90
N HIS A 363 -7.86 -7.16 -13.63
CA HIS A 363 -7.30 -6.11 -12.79
C HIS A 363 -5.95 -5.61 -13.30
N ILE A 364 -5.66 -4.35 -12.99
CA ILE A 364 -4.51 -3.60 -13.51
C ILE A 364 -3.15 -4.12 -13.02
N ALA A 365 -3.13 -5.01 -12.02
CA ALA A 365 -1.91 -5.67 -11.56
C ALA A 365 -1.22 -6.53 -12.65
N ALA A 366 -1.93 -6.83 -13.75
CA ALA A 366 -1.36 -7.43 -14.95
C ALA A 366 -0.20 -6.60 -15.57
N LEU A 367 -0.03 -5.34 -15.17
CA LEU A 367 1.10 -4.50 -15.55
C LEU A 367 2.42 -4.88 -14.87
N TYR A 368 2.43 -5.51 -13.70
CA TYR A 368 3.67 -5.77 -12.95
C TYR A 368 4.67 -6.64 -13.72
N PRO A 369 4.27 -7.73 -14.40
CA PRO A 369 5.18 -8.50 -15.25
C PRO A 369 5.83 -7.68 -16.37
N LEU A 370 5.15 -6.65 -16.91
CA LEU A 370 5.74 -5.77 -17.93
C LEU A 370 6.59 -4.66 -17.29
N PHE A 371 6.14 -4.09 -16.18
CA PHE A 371 6.88 -3.08 -15.44
C PHE A 371 8.27 -3.57 -15.01
N LEU A 372 8.36 -4.85 -14.62
CA LEU A 372 9.60 -5.51 -14.18
C LEU A 372 10.28 -6.36 -15.27
N GLU A 373 9.87 -6.22 -16.54
CA GLU A 373 10.48 -6.88 -17.70
C GLU A 373 10.54 -8.44 -17.60
N LEU A 374 9.53 -9.02 -16.95
CA LEU A 374 9.40 -10.47 -16.73
C LEU A 374 8.75 -11.17 -17.93
N ALA A 375 7.76 -10.52 -18.54
CA ALA A 375 7.01 -11.00 -19.69
C ALA A 375 7.89 -11.10 -20.94
N ASP A 376 7.59 -12.03 -21.84
CA ASP A 376 8.15 -11.98 -23.19
C ASP A 376 7.42 -10.95 -24.07
N GLN A 377 7.95 -10.69 -25.27
CA GLN A 377 7.38 -9.70 -26.17
C GLN A 377 5.92 -10.01 -26.56
N LYS A 378 5.56 -11.28 -26.75
CA LYS A 378 4.20 -11.67 -27.16
C LYS A 378 3.21 -11.48 -26.02
N GLN A 379 3.61 -11.89 -24.81
CA GLN A 379 2.84 -11.64 -23.60
C GLN A 379 2.63 -10.13 -23.39
N ALA A 380 3.69 -9.34 -23.59
CA ALA A 380 3.61 -7.88 -23.47
C ALA A 380 2.70 -7.25 -24.52
N GLU A 381 2.75 -7.68 -25.79
CA GLU A 381 1.84 -7.23 -26.85
C GLU A 381 0.37 -7.53 -26.50
N SER A 382 0.08 -8.73 -25.99
CA SER A 382 -1.27 -9.11 -25.60
C SER A 382 -1.78 -8.28 -24.42
N VAL A 383 -0.96 -8.14 -23.36
CA VAL A 383 -1.32 -7.32 -22.20
C VAL A 383 -1.51 -5.86 -22.61
N ALA A 384 -0.62 -5.28 -23.44
CA ALA A 384 -0.75 -3.91 -23.94
C ALA A 384 -2.08 -3.69 -24.69
N LYS A 385 -2.47 -4.65 -25.54
CA LYS A 385 -3.78 -4.62 -26.20
C LYS A 385 -4.93 -4.65 -25.19
N HIS A 386 -4.87 -5.56 -24.22
CA HIS A 386 -5.88 -5.69 -23.18
C HIS A 386 -6.02 -4.40 -22.35
N ILE A 387 -4.90 -3.77 -22.00
CA ILE A 387 -4.85 -2.48 -21.28
C ILE A 387 -5.50 -1.38 -22.11
N ALA A 388 -5.15 -1.27 -23.40
CA ALA A 388 -5.70 -0.27 -24.29
C ALA A 388 -7.21 -0.42 -24.49
N GLU A 389 -7.71 -1.66 -24.54
CA GLU A 389 -9.12 -1.96 -24.83
C GLU A 389 -10.02 -1.88 -23.59
N LYS A 390 -9.55 -2.31 -22.42
CA LYS A 390 -10.41 -2.49 -21.24
C LYS A 390 -10.11 -1.55 -20.08
N PHE A 391 -8.86 -1.09 -19.95
CA PHE A 391 -8.41 -0.36 -18.77
C PHE A 391 -8.17 1.13 -19.03
N LEU A 392 -7.81 1.53 -20.24
CA LEU A 392 -7.49 2.92 -20.56
C LEU A 392 -8.74 3.71 -20.95
N TYR A 393 -9.14 4.62 -20.07
CA TYR A 393 -10.21 5.60 -20.32
C TYR A 393 -9.64 7.01 -20.45
N GLN A 394 -10.51 7.99 -20.74
CA GLN A 394 -10.13 9.38 -20.93
C GLN A 394 -9.42 9.97 -19.71
N GLY A 395 -9.81 9.56 -18.49
CA GLY A 395 -9.22 10.03 -17.25
C GLY A 395 -8.04 9.20 -16.72
N GLY A 396 -7.57 8.20 -17.47
CA GLY A 396 -6.45 7.33 -17.10
C GLY A 396 -6.82 5.83 -17.06
N LEU A 397 -5.93 5.03 -16.48
CA LEU A 397 -6.10 3.59 -16.28
C LEU A 397 -6.97 3.32 -15.05
N VAL A 398 -8.04 2.56 -15.23
CA VAL A 398 -8.88 2.07 -14.13
C VAL A 398 -8.22 0.89 -13.42
N THR A 399 -8.62 0.62 -12.18
CA THR A 399 -8.03 -0.47 -11.39
C THR A 399 -8.54 -1.85 -11.78
N THR A 400 -9.83 -1.98 -12.10
CA THR A 400 -10.47 -3.21 -12.56
C THR A 400 -11.51 -2.89 -13.63
N THR A 401 -12.07 -3.92 -14.26
CA THR A 401 -13.20 -3.76 -15.20
C THR A 401 -14.58 -3.83 -14.52
N LYS A 402 -14.64 -4.02 -13.20
CA LYS A 402 -15.89 -4.25 -12.46
C LYS A 402 -16.29 -3.03 -11.63
N LYS A 403 -17.57 -2.63 -11.72
CA LYS A 403 -18.16 -1.56 -10.90
C LYS A 403 -18.82 -2.15 -9.65
N SER A 404 -18.02 -2.40 -8.61
CA SER A 404 -18.48 -2.99 -7.35
C SER A 404 -18.98 -1.95 -6.33
N GLY A 405 -18.59 -0.69 -6.48
CA GLY A 405 -18.74 0.36 -5.45
C GLY A 405 -17.55 0.47 -4.50
N GLN A 406 -16.61 -0.47 -4.56
CA GLN A 406 -15.35 -0.40 -3.82
C GLN A 406 -14.37 0.59 -4.47
N GLN A 407 -13.37 1.04 -3.72
CA GLN A 407 -12.49 2.12 -4.16
C GLN A 407 -11.40 1.67 -5.16
N TRP A 408 -10.93 0.43 -5.08
CA TRP A 408 -9.95 -0.16 -5.99
C TRP A 408 -10.64 -0.92 -7.13
N ASP A 409 -11.64 -0.29 -7.74
CA ASP A 409 -12.46 -0.84 -8.82
C ASP A 409 -12.91 0.27 -9.79
N LEU A 410 -13.54 -0.12 -10.90
CA LEU A 410 -14.17 0.81 -11.85
C LEU A 410 -15.19 1.72 -11.12
N PRO A 411 -15.15 3.06 -11.27
CA PRO A 411 -14.45 3.82 -12.30
C PRO A 411 -13.13 4.48 -11.86
N ASN A 412 -12.58 4.09 -10.71
CA ASN A 412 -11.47 4.80 -10.10
C ASN A 412 -10.13 4.49 -10.79
N ALA A 413 -9.34 5.55 -10.97
CA ALA A 413 -7.95 5.53 -11.39
C ALA A 413 -7.05 6.03 -10.25
N TRP A 414 -5.96 5.31 -10.03
CA TRP A 414 -5.01 5.56 -8.94
C TRP A 414 -3.62 5.82 -9.51
N ALA A 415 -2.93 6.84 -8.97
CA ALA A 415 -1.65 7.32 -9.47
C ALA A 415 -0.60 6.21 -9.68
N PRO A 416 -0.40 5.26 -8.73
CA PRO A 416 0.56 4.17 -8.89
C PRO A 416 0.48 3.44 -10.24
N TYR A 417 -0.74 3.10 -10.67
CA TYR A 417 -0.95 2.31 -11.87
C TYR A 417 -0.76 3.09 -13.17
N GLN A 418 -0.80 4.41 -13.10
CA GLN A 418 -0.54 5.27 -14.25
C GLN A 418 0.96 5.27 -14.56
N TRP A 419 1.79 5.38 -13.51
CA TRP A 419 3.23 5.23 -13.63
C TRP A 419 3.63 3.83 -14.09
N LEU A 420 3.08 2.79 -13.45
CA LEU A 420 3.35 1.40 -13.85
C LEU A 420 2.94 1.17 -15.31
N GLY A 421 1.78 1.66 -15.73
CA GLY A 421 1.30 1.53 -17.10
C GLY A 421 2.21 2.23 -18.10
N PHE A 422 2.54 3.50 -17.84
CA PHE A 422 3.49 4.25 -18.67
C PHE A 422 4.82 3.51 -18.81
N LYS A 423 5.45 3.14 -17.68
CA LYS A 423 6.77 2.50 -17.68
C LYS A 423 6.75 1.11 -18.31
N ALA A 424 5.72 0.29 -18.02
CA ALA A 424 5.51 -1.01 -18.65
C ALA A 424 5.43 -0.90 -20.18
N MET A 425 4.66 0.06 -20.70
CA MET A 425 4.56 0.28 -22.14
C MET A 425 5.89 0.75 -22.74
N LYS A 426 6.61 1.66 -22.08
CA LYS A 426 7.95 2.11 -22.50
C LYS A 426 8.97 0.98 -22.55
N ASN A 427 8.97 0.08 -21.55
CA ASN A 427 9.94 -1.02 -21.47
C ASN A 427 9.85 -1.98 -22.68
N TYR A 428 8.67 -2.09 -23.32
CA TYR A 428 8.45 -2.98 -24.47
C TYR A 428 8.26 -2.25 -25.80
N GLY A 429 8.54 -0.94 -25.85
CA GLY A 429 8.47 -0.14 -27.07
C GLY A 429 7.06 0.25 -27.53
N PHE A 430 6.06 0.17 -26.66
CA PHE A 430 4.68 0.60 -26.95
C PHE A 430 4.50 2.10 -26.68
N ASP A 431 5.33 2.92 -27.33
CA ASP A 431 5.47 4.36 -27.04
C ASP A 431 4.15 5.14 -27.18
N ASP A 432 3.37 4.87 -28.25
CA ASP A 432 2.09 5.56 -28.46
C ASP A 432 1.09 5.31 -27.33
N LEU A 433 1.06 4.08 -26.80
CA LEU A 433 0.18 3.72 -25.69
C LEU A 433 0.67 4.32 -24.37
N ALA A 434 2.00 4.34 -24.15
CA ALA A 434 2.61 5.00 -23.00
C ALA A 434 2.23 6.50 -22.98
N GLU A 435 2.40 7.19 -24.11
CA GLU A 435 2.05 8.61 -24.25
C GLU A 435 0.56 8.85 -24.03
N LYS A 436 -0.31 7.95 -24.51
CA LYS A 436 -1.75 8.06 -24.28
C LYS A 436 -2.10 7.90 -22.79
N ILE A 437 -1.49 6.95 -22.07
CA ILE A 437 -1.67 6.78 -20.62
C ILE A 437 -1.24 8.06 -19.88
N LYS A 438 -0.04 8.57 -20.19
CA LYS A 438 0.50 9.81 -19.63
C LYS A 438 -0.45 10.99 -19.84
N ASN A 439 -0.83 11.25 -21.08
CA ASN A 439 -1.62 12.42 -21.44
C ASN A 439 -3.04 12.37 -20.84
N ASN A 440 -3.67 11.18 -20.83
CA ASN A 440 -5.00 11.01 -20.22
C ASN A 440 -4.96 11.27 -18.71
N TRP A 441 -3.98 10.70 -18.01
CA TRP A 441 -3.84 10.91 -16.57
C TRP A 441 -3.49 12.36 -16.23
N CYS A 442 -2.43 12.92 -16.82
CA CYS A 442 -1.99 14.28 -16.54
C CYS A 442 -3.07 15.30 -16.88
N GLY A 443 -3.79 15.15 -18.00
CA GLY A 443 -4.91 16.02 -18.35
C GLY A 443 -6.06 15.94 -17.33
N ASN A 444 -6.34 14.76 -16.77
CA ASN A 444 -7.35 14.62 -15.72
C ASN A 444 -6.93 15.32 -14.43
N VAL A 445 -5.69 15.13 -13.99
CA VAL A 445 -5.11 15.78 -12.81
C VAL A 445 -5.11 17.30 -12.97
N GLU A 446 -4.63 17.82 -14.10
CA GLU A 446 -4.59 19.26 -14.39
C GLU A 446 -5.98 19.89 -14.39
N ARG A 447 -6.99 19.21 -14.93
CA ARG A 447 -8.37 19.68 -14.94
C ARG A 447 -8.97 19.72 -13.54
N VAL A 448 -8.82 18.66 -12.74
CA VAL A 448 -9.29 18.66 -11.34
C VAL A 448 -8.58 19.73 -10.53
N TYR A 449 -7.26 19.88 -10.72
CA TYR A 449 -6.48 20.91 -10.06
C TYR A 449 -6.98 22.30 -10.45
N SER A 450 -7.23 22.55 -11.74
CA SER A 450 -7.78 23.82 -12.23
C SER A 450 -9.14 24.16 -11.60
N ASN A 451 -9.99 23.15 -11.40
CA ASN A 451 -11.34 23.33 -10.84
C ASN A 451 -11.36 23.48 -9.31
N THR A 452 -10.44 22.82 -8.60
CA THR A 452 -10.53 22.67 -7.13
C THR A 452 -9.39 23.37 -6.38
N GLY A 453 -8.25 23.57 -7.03
CA GLY A 453 -6.99 23.98 -6.43
C GLY A 453 -6.27 22.87 -5.67
N LYS A 454 -6.67 21.60 -5.85
CA LYS A 454 -6.17 20.46 -5.07
C LYS A 454 -5.85 19.26 -5.94
N LEU A 455 -4.90 18.44 -5.50
CA LEU A 455 -4.66 17.10 -6.02
C LEU A 455 -5.29 16.08 -5.07
N MET A 456 -5.93 15.07 -5.66
CA MET A 456 -6.71 14.07 -4.93
C MET A 456 -5.96 12.74 -4.79
N GLU A 457 -6.38 11.92 -3.85
CA GLU A 457 -5.96 10.52 -3.67
C GLU A 457 -6.24 9.69 -4.93
N LYS A 458 -7.46 9.78 -5.46
CA LYS A 458 -7.93 9.02 -6.63
C LYS A 458 -8.85 9.85 -7.54
N TYR A 459 -8.98 9.42 -8.79
CA TYR A 459 -9.67 10.15 -9.87
C TYR A 459 -10.70 9.26 -10.59
N ASN A 460 -11.80 9.85 -11.07
CA ASN A 460 -12.74 9.12 -11.92
C ASN A 460 -12.17 9.10 -13.34
N ALA A 461 -11.97 7.89 -13.89
CA ALA A 461 -11.39 7.70 -15.21
C ALA A 461 -12.44 7.79 -16.34
N LEU A 462 -13.71 7.53 -16.04
CA LEU A 462 -14.79 7.44 -17.02
C LEU A 462 -15.46 8.79 -17.22
N ASP A 463 -15.92 9.37 -16.12
CA ASP A 463 -16.54 10.69 -16.10
C ASP A 463 -15.62 11.66 -15.38
N THR A 464 -14.81 12.34 -16.18
CA THR A 464 -13.86 13.31 -15.66
C THR A 464 -14.58 14.43 -14.92
N GLU A 465 -15.81 14.81 -15.26
CA GLU A 465 -16.52 15.91 -14.61
C GLU A 465 -16.90 15.60 -13.13
N THR A 466 -16.78 14.34 -12.69
CA THR A 466 -17.14 13.92 -11.33
C THR A 466 -15.94 13.64 -10.44
N ILE A 467 -16.12 13.90 -9.13
CA ILE A 467 -15.14 13.54 -8.09
C ILE A 467 -15.20 12.02 -7.88
N ALA A 468 -14.03 11.39 -7.81
CA ALA A 468 -13.92 9.96 -7.48
C ALA A 468 -14.43 9.67 -6.06
N GLY A 469 -14.97 8.48 -5.84
CA GLY A 469 -15.53 8.05 -4.56
C GLY A 469 -15.42 6.55 -4.34
N GLY A 470 -16.26 5.99 -3.47
CA GLY A 470 -16.26 4.57 -3.13
C GLY A 470 -15.27 4.20 -2.02
N GLY A 471 -15.43 2.99 -1.47
CA GLY A 471 -14.71 2.53 -0.28
C GLY A 471 -15.29 3.08 1.02
N GLU A 472 -14.51 2.96 2.10
CA GLU A 472 -14.96 3.21 3.48
C GLU A 472 -14.86 4.68 3.93
N TYR A 473 -14.19 5.54 3.16
CA TYR A 473 -13.95 6.93 3.54
C TYR A 473 -14.00 7.91 2.35
N PRO A 474 -14.24 9.21 2.59
CA PRO A 474 -14.24 10.24 1.53
C PRO A 474 -12.88 10.38 0.84
N ASN A 475 -12.87 10.85 -0.40
CA ASN A 475 -11.63 11.12 -1.15
C ASN A 475 -10.73 12.12 -0.39
N GLN A 476 -9.42 11.85 -0.34
CA GLN A 476 -8.47 12.65 0.44
C GLN A 476 -7.73 13.70 -0.40
N ASP A 477 -7.41 14.82 0.24
CA ASP A 477 -6.67 15.94 -0.36
C ASP A 477 -5.16 15.78 -0.10
N GLY A 478 -4.33 16.11 -1.10
CA GLY A 478 -2.88 16.14 -0.96
C GLY A 478 -2.18 15.99 -2.32
N PHE A 479 -2.04 14.82 -2.91
CA PHE A 479 -1.86 13.52 -2.25
C PHE A 479 -0.52 12.97 -2.73
N GLY A 480 0.33 12.49 -1.81
CA GLY A 480 1.75 12.24 -2.04
C GLY A 480 2.08 11.47 -3.31
N TRP A 481 1.42 10.33 -3.56
CA TRP A 481 1.66 9.55 -4.78
C TRP A 481 1.21 10.24 -6.07
N THR A 482 0.22 11.12 -6.01
CA THR A 482 -0.42 11.76 -7.17
C THR A 482 0.51 12.86 -7.60
N ASN A 483 1.00 13.62 -6.61
CA ASN A 483 2.03 14.62 -6.77
C ASN A 483 3.28 13.99 -7.40
N GLY A 484 3.75 12.87 -6.84
CA GLY A 484 4.97 12.23 -7.32
C GLY A 484 4.87 11.63 -8.70
N VAL A 485 3.79 10.89 -8.98
CA VAL A 485 3.52 10.32 -10.31
C VAL A 485 3.27 11.40 -11.35
N TYR A 486 2.52 12.46 -11.01
CA TYR A 486 2.29 13.57 -11.94
C TYR A 486 3.61 14.21 -12.37
N LEU A 487 4.47 14.61 -11.41
CA LEU A 487 5.77 15.19 -11.72
C LEU A 487 6.63 14.24 -12.57
N LYS A 488 6.68 12.96 -12.19
CA LYS A 488 7.49 11.96 -12.91
C LYS A 488 7.02 11.74 -14.34
N LEU A 489 5.71 11.68 -14.55
CA LEU A 489 5.12 11.57 -15.88
C LEU A 489 5.38 12.83 -16.71
N LYS A 490 5.21 14.04 -16.16
CA LYS A 490 5.45 15.30 -16.87
C LYS A 490 6.91 15.52 -17.27
N GLN A 491 7.86 14.91 -16.56
CA GLN A 491 9.29 14.95 -16.90
C GLN A 491 9.63 14.10 -18.14
N ASN A 492 8.87 13.04 -18.41
CA ASN A 492 9.10 12.10 -19.52
C ASN A 492 8.21 12.44 -20.72
#